data_AF-W7IPB5-F1
#
_entry.id   AF-W7IPB5-F1
#
_cell.length_a   1.000
_cell.length_b   1.000
_cell.length_c   1.000
_cell.angle_alpha   90.00
_cell.angle_beta   90.00
_cell.angle_gamma   90.00
#
_symmetry.space_group_name_H-M   'P 1'
#
loop_
_entity.id
_entity.type
_entity.pdbx_description
1 polymer ?
#
loop_
_entity_poly.entity_id
_entity_poly.type
_entity_poly.pdbx_seq_one_letter_code
_entity_poly.pdbx_strand_id
1 'polypeptide(L)'
;MSDGPQAVTLRAIARELGITAPALYRYYASREDLIDHLRRDVCTDLAADLESALTDVPQEDHLGRVLTLCRGFRAWALAHPQEFALVFASPSGSPAEQHSVEKDSFGRVFLAVAGRVLATGLLLGRPDESVPDPLRADLTGFRDDLLATINGSGVDLPADLLGTGMAYALLQFWVRLYGQVALEVFGQVPFPLTNAEPLFESMLADLTREVGLH
;
A
#
# COMPACT_ATOMS: atom_id res chain seq x y z
N MET A 1 -23.06 -30.58 15.39
CA MET A 1 -22.92 -29.49 14.41
C MET A 1 -21.88 -28.55 14.97
N SER A 2 -20.64 -28.73 14.54
CA SER A 2 -19.47 -27.99 15.00
C SER A 2 -19.45 -26.63 14.30
N ASP A 3 -19.72 -25.56 15.06
CA ASP A 3 -19.45 -24.19 14.61
C ASP A 3 -17.96 -24.09 14.27
N GLY A 4 -17.67 -23.90 12.99
CA GLY A 4 -16.31 -23.73 12.49
C GLY A 4 -15.72 -22.39 12.95
N PRO A 5 -14.38 -22.21 12.86
CA PRO A 5 -13.65 -21.04 13.34
C PRO A 5 -13.97 -19.68 12.67
N GLN A 6 -15.08 -19.55 11.93
CA GLN A 6 -15.32 -18.45 10.98
C GLN A 6 -16.45 -17.47 11.32
N ALA A 7 -17.09 -17.54 12.49
CA ALA A 7 -18.11 -16.54 12.85
C ALA A 7 -17.80 -15.85 14.18
N VAL A 8 -16.72 -15.06 14.21
CA VAL A 8 -16.55 -14.05 15.26
C VAL A 8 -17.65 -12.99 15.07
N THR A 9 -18.76 -13.14 15.79
CA THR A 9 -19.87 -12.17 15.74
C THR A 9 -19.53 -10.91 16.54
N LEU A 10 -20.16 -9.77 16.23
CA LEU A 10 -20.08 -8.54 17.05
C LEU A 10 -20.37 -8.82 18.54
N ARG A 11 -21.23 -9.79 18.84
CA ARG A 11 -21.49 -10.25 20.22
C ARG A 11 -20.30 -10.95 20.85
N ALA A 12 -19.57 -11.75 20.10
CA ALA A 12 -18.34 -12.40 20.57
C ALA A 12 -17.26 -11.34 20.88
N ILE A 13 -17.09 -10.36 19.99
CA ILE A 13 -16.18 -9.22 20.18
C ILE A 13 -16.57 -8.41 21.42
N ALA A 14 -17.86 -8.08 21.58
CA ALA A 14 -18.37 -7.35 22.75
C ALA A 14 -18.01 -8.04 24.07
N ARG A 15 -18.22 -9.35 24.12
CA ARG A 15 -17.93 -10.17 25.30
C ARG A 15 -16.43 -10.17 25.62
N GLU A 16 -15.58 -10.24 24.60
CA GLU A 16 -14.13 -10.21 24.75
C GLU A 16 -13.63 -8.84 25.25
N LEU A 17 -14.21 -7.75 24.73
CA LEU A 17 -13.93 -6.38 25.16
C LEU A 17 -14.60 -5.97 26.49
N GLY A 18 -15.37 -6.88 27.12
CA GLY A 18 -16.07 -6.59 28.38
C GLY A 18 -17.20 -5.56 28.27
N ILE A 19 -17.71 -5.30 27.06
CA ILE A 19 -18.80 -4.36 26.80
C ILE A 19 -20.08 -5.06 26.34
N THR A 20 -21.20 -4.36 26.40
CA THR A 20 -22.48 -4.94 25.97
C THR A 20 -22.59 -4.89 24.44
N ALA A 21 -23.16 -5.93 23.83
CA ALA A 21 -23.38 -5.95 22.39
C ALA A 21 -24.21 -4.75 21.86
N PRO A 22 -25.25 -4.25 22.56
CA PRO A 22 -25.94 -3.02 22.17
C PRO A 22 -25.03 -1.78 22.13
N ALA A 23 -23.99 -1.71 22.96
CA ALA A 23 -23.03 -0.61 22.91
C ALA A 23 -22.23 -0.64 21.60
N LEU A 24 -21.75 -1.81 21.18
CA LEU A 24 -21.06 -1.96 19.89
C LEU A 24 -21.97 -1.69 18.68
N TYR A 25 -23.23 -2.15 18.70
CA TYR A 25 -24.20 -1.88 17.63
C TYR A 25 -24.59 -0.39 17.52
N ARG A 26 -24.36 0.43 18.55
CA ARG A 26 -24.53 1.90 18.45
C ARG A 26 -23.44 2.56 17.61
N TYR A 27 -22.25 1.97 17.55
CA TYR A 27 -21.11 2.50 16.81
C TYR A 27 -20.95 1.83 15.44
N TYR A 28 -21.29 0.55 15.33
CA TYR A 28 -21.10 -0.23 14.11
C TYR A 28 -22.38 -0.98 13.72
N ALA A 29 -22.84 -0.74 12.50
CA ALA A 29 -24.06 -1.35 11.96
C ALA A 29 -23.90 -2.87 11.75
N SER A 30 -22.67 -3.32 11.46
CA SER A 30 -22.34 -4.73 11.20
C SER A 30 -20.90 -5.04 11.59
N ARG A 31 -20.54 -6.34 11.55
CA ARG A 31 -19.15 -6.78 11.72
C ARG A 31 -18.26 -6.23 10.60
N GLU A 32 -18.78 -6.19 9.37
CA GLU A 32 -18.06 -5.65 8.22
C GLU A 32 -17.79 -4.16 8.41
N ASP A 33 -18.77 -3.41 8.91
CA ASP A 33 -18.62 -1.99 9.24
C ASP A 33 -17.56 -1.74 10.33
N LEU A 34 -17.49 -2.60 11.36
CA LEU A 34 -16.40 -2.56 12.34
C LEU A 34 -15.03 -2.84 11.70
N ILE A 35 -14.94 -3.87 10.86
CA ILE A 35 -13.70 -4.25 10.18
C ILE A 35 -13.21 -3.12 9.25
N ASP A 36 -14.12 -2.47 8.52
CA ASP A 36 -13.77 -1.38 7.62
C ASP A 36 -13.38 -0.09 8.37
N HIS A 37 -13.91 0.14 9.58
CA HIS A 37 -13.37 1.17 10.47
C HIS A 37 -11.96 0.83 10.94
N LEU A 38 -11.72 -0.40 11.44
CA LEU A 38 -10.40 -0.81 11.89
C LEU A 38 -9.34 -0.74 10.78
N ARG A 39 -9.68 -1.11 9.54
CA ARG A 39 -8.78 -0.96 8.39
C ARG A 39 -8.36 0.50 8.19
N ARG A 40 -9.31 1.43 8.23
CA ARG A 40 -9.04 2.88 8.07
C ARG A 40 -8.20 3.45 9.21
N ASP A 41 -8.44 3.01 10.44
CA ASP A 41 -7.65 3.42 11.60
C ASP A 41 -6.19 2.95 11.44
N VAL A 42 -6.00 1.66 11.12
CA VAL A 42 -4.67 1.08 10.85
C VAL A 42 -3.94 1.84 9.73
N CYS A 43 -4.61 2.14 8.62
CA CYS A 43 -3.99 2.86 7.52
C CYS A 43 -3.70 4.34 7.85
N THR A 44 -4.46 4.94 8.76
CA THR A 44 -4.19 6.29 9.27
C THR A 44 -2.97 6.32 10.17
N ASP A 45 -2.85 5.34 11.08
CA ASP A 45 -1.70 5.20 11.97
C ASP A 45 -0.41 4.91 11.17
N LEU A 46 -0.48 3.97 10.21
CA LEU A 46 0.62 3.69 9.30
C LEU A 46 1.02 4.93 8.47
N ALA A 47 0.06 5.72 7.98
CA ALA A 47 0.37 6.95 7.27
C ALA A 47 1.13 7.94 8.15
N ALA A 48 0.68 8.14 9.40
CA ALA A 48 1.33 9.03 10.35
C ALA A 48 2.76 8.58 10.68
N ASP A 49 2.98 7.28 10.85
CA ASP A 49 4.32 6.71 11.08
C ASP A 49 5.26 6.99 9.90
N LEU A 50 4.78 6.82 8.67
CA LEU A 50 5.56 7.08 7.46
C LEU A 50 5.83 8.57 7.23
N GLU A 51 4.85 9.44 7.48
CA GLU A 51 5.02 10.89 7.41
C GLU A 51 6.03 11.38 8.45
N SER A 52 5.97 10.83 9.67
CA SER A 52 6.96 11.08 10.72
C SER A 52 8.36 10.69 10.26
N ALA A 53 8.53 9.47 9.72
CA ALA A 53 9.82 9.01 9.20
C ALA A 53 10.38 9.90 8.08
N LEU A 54 9.51 10.54 7.30
CA LEU A 54 9.90 11.45 6.21
C LEU A 54 10.26 12.88 6.68
N THR A 55 10.02 13.23 7.95
CA THR A 55 10.26 14.58 8.48
C THR A 55 11.75 14.93 8.49
N ASP A 56 12.60 13.94 8.78
CA ASP A 56 14.06 14.13 8.86
C ASP A 56 14.76 13.98 7.50
N VAL A 57 14.03 13.67 6.43
CA VAL A 57 14.58 13.46 5.08
C VAL A 57 14.35 14.71 4.21
N PRO A 58 15.41 15.35 3.67
CA PRO A 58 15.28 16.53 2.80
C PRO A 58 14.29 16.31 1.65
N GLN A 59 13.58 17.36 1.23
CA GLN A 59 12.56 17.23 0.18
C GLN A 59 13.17 16.90 -1.19
N GLU A 60 14.40 17.37 -1.41
CA GLU A 60 15.21 17.21 -2.62
C GLU A 60 15.89 15.84 -2.67
N ASP A 61 15.97 15.11 -1.54
CA ASP A 61 16.50 13.75 -1.48
C ASP A 61 15.45 12.73 -1.92
N HIS A 62 15.12 12.75 -3.21
CA HIS A 62 14.08 11.90 -3.78
C HIS A 62 14.33 10.41 -3.56
N LEU A 63 15.58 9.95 -3.72
CA LEU A 63 15.97 8.57 -3.45
C LEU A 63 15.81 8.24 -1.96
N GLY A 64 16.35 9.08 -1.07
CA GLY A 64 16.25 8.88 0.38
C GLY A 64 14.80 8.80 0.86
N ARG A 65 13.90 9.62 0.31
CA ARG A 65 12.47 9.59 0.63
C ARG A 65 11.78 8.30 0.17
N VAL A 66 12.07 7.83 -1.05
CA VAL A 66 11.55 6.55 -1.55
C VAL A 66 12.05 5.39 -0.71
N LEU A 67 13.35 5.35 -0.40
CA LEU A 67 13.94 4.31 0.45
C LEU A 67 13.34 4.32 1.86
N THR A 68 13.15 5.51 2.43
CA THR A 68 12.54 5.69 3.76
C THR A 68 11.12 5.14 3.82
N LEU A 69 10.30 5.43 2.80
CA LEU A 69 8.94 4.87 2.72
C LEU A 69 8.94 3.35 2.60
N CYS A 70 9.76 2.80 1.71
CA CYS A 70 9.81 1.35 1.50
C CYS A 70 10.26 0.60 2.77
N ARG A 71 11.31 1.11 3.43
CA ARG A 71 11.82 0.54 4.69
C ARG A 71 10.84 0.72 5.84
N GLY A 72 10.22 1.89 5.95
CA GLY A 72 9.20 2.18 6.96
C GLY A 72 7.99 1.25 6.83
N PHE A 73 7.48 1.08 5.61
CA PHE A 73 6.38 0.15 5.34
C PHE A 73 6.75 -1.29 5.72
N ARG A 74 7.94 -1.77 5.33
CA ARG A 74 8.42 -3.09 5.75
C ARG A 74 8.54 -3.22 7.27
N ALA A 75 9.18 -2.26 7.92
CA ALA A 75 9.42 -2.30 9.37
C ALA A 75 8.09 -2.36 10.14
N TRP A 76 7.13 -1.51 9.76
CA TRP A 76 5.78 -1.54 10.31
C TRP A 76 5.10 -2.89 10.05
N ALA A 77 5.11 -3.38 8.81
CA ALA A 77 4.44 -4.64 8.45
C ALA A 77 4.94 -5.85 9.27
N LEU A 78 6.25 -5.91 9.51
CA LEU A 78 6.86 -6.98 10.32
C LEU A 78 6.57 -6.84 11.82
N ALA A 79 6.41 -5.61 12.32
CA ALA A 79 6.01 -5.35 13.71
C ALA A 79 4.52 -5.58 13.95
N HIS A 80 3.68 -5.40 12.92
CA HIS A 80 2.22 -5.43 13.00
C HIS A 80 1.59 -6.49 12.05
N PRO A 81 1.97 -7.79 12.13
CA PRO A 81 1.55 -8.79 11.15
C PRO A 81 0.03 -9.04 11.11
N GLN A 82 -0.67 -8.86 12.23
CA GLN A 82 -2.13 -9.03 12.31
C GLN A 82 -2.88 -7.88 11.63
N GLU A 83 -2.42 -6.65 11.85
CA GLU A 83 -2.94 -5.45 11.20
C GLU A 83 -2.64 -5.47 9.70
N PHE A 84 -1.43 -5.91 9.32
CA PHE A 84 -1.07 -6.14 7.92
C PHE A 84 -2.04 -7.14 7.27
N ALA A 85 -2.35 -8.26 7.92
CA ALA A 85 -3.29 -9.25 7.40
C ALA A 85 -4.73 -8.69 7.27
N LEU A 86 -5.15 -7.85 8.22
CA LEU A 86 -6.46 -7.20 8.24
C LEU A 86 -6.66 -6.27 7.04
N VAL A 87 -5.64 -5.47 6.74
CA VAL A 87 -5.67 -4.45 5.68
C VAL A 87 -5.34 -5.06 4.31
N PHE A 88 -4.26 -5.82 4.20
CA PHE A 88 -3.66 -6.15 2.90
C PHE A 88 -3.90 -7.58 2.40
N ALA A 89 -4.26 -8.52 3.28
CA ALA A 89 -4.44 -9.93 2.89
C ALA A 89 -5.90 -10.42 2.95
N SER A 90 -6.82 -9.57 3.40
CA SER A 90 -8.23 -9.93 3.50
C SER A 90 -8.95 -9.61 2.19
N PRO A 91 -9.56 -10.59 1.50
CA PRO A 91 -10.39 -10.30 0.32
C PRO A 91 -11.66 -9.57 0.78
N SER A 92 -11.62 -8.24 0.77
CA SER A 92 -12.78 -7.39 1.03
C SER A 92 -13.58 -7.22 -0.26
N GLY A 93 -14.80 -7.75 -0.32
CA GLY A 93 -15.78 -7.35 -1.34
C GLY A 93 -15.35 -7.47 -2.80
N SER A 94 -16.10 -6.80 -3.68
CA SER A 94 -15.85 -6.77 -5.13
C SER A 94 -14.51 -6.11 -5.48
N PRO A 95 -13.88 -6.44 -6.62
CA PRO A 95 -12.61 -5.80 -7.03
C PRO A 95 -12.68 -4.27 -7.09
N ALA A 96 -13.85 -3.69 -7.39
CA ALA A 96 -14.05 -2.24 -7.35
C ALA A 96 -13.94 -1.71 -5.90
N GLU A 97 -14.50 -2.40 -4.91
CA GLU A 97 -14.41 -2.04 -3.48
C GLU A 97 -13.01 -2.28 -2.90
N GLN A 98 -12.23 -3.21 -3.46
CA GLN A 98 -10.81 -3.44 -3.10
C GLN A 98 -9.92 -2.26 -3.52
N HIS A 99 -10.26 -1.61 -4.63
CA HIS A 99 -9.60 -0.38 -5.09
C HIS A 99 -10.25 0.88 -4.51
N SER A 100 -11.52 0.79 -4.10
CA SER A 100 -12.27 1.82 -3.36
C SER A 100 -12.07 1.76 -1.84
N VAL A 101 -10.84 1.43 -1.40
CA VAL A 101 -10.25 2.18 -0.28
C VAL A 101 -9.82 3.55 -0.83
N GLU A 102 -10.76 4.28 -1.44
CA GLU A 102 -10.60 5.20 -2.58
C GLU A 102 -9.65 6.40 -2.33
N LYS A 103 -9.17 6.57 -1.09
CA LYS A 103 -8.45 7.74 -0.56
C LYS A 103 -7.56 7.41 0.65
N ASP A 104 -7.16 6.16 0.87
CA ASP A 104 -6.54 5.75 2.13
C ASP A 104 -5.29 6.57 2.49
N SER A 105 -5.18 6.97 3.76
CA SER A 105 -4.14 7.87 4.26
C SER A 105 -2.75 7.35 3.88
N PHE A 106 -2.54 6.04 3.98
CA PHE A 106 -1.30 5.36 3.61
C PHE A 106 -0.92 5.53 2.13
N GLY A 107 -1.85 5.25 1.22
CA GLY A 107 -1.61 5.33 -0.23
C GLY A 107 -1.25 6.75 -0.66
N ARG A 108 -1.85 7.76 -0.01
CA ARG A 108 -1.54 9.18 -0.26
C ARG A 108 -0.09 9.53 0.07
N VAL A 109 0.50 8.97 1.12
CA VAL A 109 1.90 9.24 1.47
C VAL A 109 2.83 8.75 0.35
N PHE A 110 2.61 7.52 -0.13
CA PHE A 110 3.36 6.96 -1.26
C PHE A 110 3.17 7.76 -2.55
N LEU A 111 1.92 8.12 -2.88
CA LEU A 111 1.60 8.89 -4.07
C LEU A 111 2.14 10.32 -4.01
N ALA A 112 2.17 10.96 -2.84
CA ALA A 112 2.75 12.29 -2.68
C ALA A 112 4.27 12.27 -2.94
N VAL A 113 4.98 11.25 -2.46
CA VAL A 113 6.42 11.08 -2.77
C VAL A 113 6.61 10.72 -4.23
N ALA A 114 5.86 9.75 -4.77
CA ALA A 114 5.94 9.35 -6.17
C ALA A 114 5.65 10.52 -7.11
N GLY A 115 4.62 11.32 -6.85
CA GLY A 115 4.26 12.51 -7.63
C GLY A 115 5.38 13.55 -7.65
N ARG A 116 6.01 13.82 -6.50
CA ARG A 116 7.18 14.72 -6.44
C ARG A 116 8.37 14.19 -7.22
N VAL A 117 8.63 12.88 -7.16
CA VAL A 117 9.72 12.25 -7.91
C VAL A 117 9.41 12.27 -9.41
N LEU A 118 8.17 12.00 -9.82
CA LEU A 118 7.72 12.09 -11.22
C LEU A 118 7.85 13.51 -11.77
N ALA A 119 7.49 14.53 -10.97
CA ALA A 119 7.58 15.93 -11.35
C ALA A 119 9.02 16.41 -11.63
N THR A 120 10.05 15.66 -11.22
CA THR A 120 11.44 15.95 -11.61
C THR A 120 11.72 15.65 -13.08
N GLY A 121 10.91 14.79 -13.71
CA GLY A 121 11.16 14.27 -15.06
C GLY A 121 12.39 13.37 -15.18
N LEU A 122 13.01 12.98 -14.06
CA LEU A 122 14.25 12.18 -14.04
C LEU A 122 14.00 10.67 -14.06
N LEU A 123 12.77 10.24 -13.77
CA LEU A 123 12.44 8.81 -13.74
C LEU A 123 12.47 8.20 -15.14
N LEU A 124 13.12 7.05 -15.23
CA LEU A 124 13.09 6.19 -16.41
C LEU A 124 11.81 5.36 -16.37
N GLY A 125 10.80 5.83 -17.09
CA GLY A 125 9.60 5.04 -17.36
C GLY A 125 9.87 3.92 -18.34
N ARG A 126 8.90 3.03 -18.50
CA ARG A 126 8.89 2.12 -19.64
C ARG A 126 8.28 2.82 -20.85
N PRO A 127 8.73 2.51 -22.08
CA PRO A 127 8.03 2.96 -23.27
C PRO A 127 6.59 2.45 -23.27
N ASP A 128 5.63 3.28 -23.67
CA ASP A 128 4.21 2.92 -23.68
C ASP A 128 3.94 1.68 -24.55
N GLU A 129 4.70 1.50 -25.64
CA GLU A 129 4.61 0.33 -26.52
C GLU A 129 4.99 -0.98 -25.82
N SER A 130 5.83 -0.93 -24.77
CA SER A 130 6.30 -2.11 -24.04
C SER A 130 5.24 -2.70 -23.08
N VAL A 131 4.15 -1.97 -22.85
CA VAL A 131 3.02 -2.46 -22.06
C VAL A 131 2.36 -3.63 -22.81
N PRO A 132 2.13 -4.79 -22.16
CA PRO A 132 1.44 -5.91 -22.79
C PRO A 132 0.04 -5.51 -23.28
N ASP A 133 -0.32 -5.88 -24.52
CA ASP A 133 -1.62 -5.53 -25.13
C ASP A 133 -2.83 -5.83 -24.23
N PRO A 134 -2.91 -7.02 -23.57
CA PRO A 134 -4.06 -7.33 -22.73
C PRO A 134 -4.24 -6.40 -21.52
N LEU A 135 -3.18 -5.71 -21.08
CA LEU A 135 -3.21 -4.84 -19.90
C LEU A 135 -3.40 -3.36 -20.25
N ARG A 136 -3.33 -2.96 -21.53
CA ARG A 136 -3.32 -1.53 -21.90
C ARG A 136 -4.57 -0.78 -21.42
N ALA A 137 -5.75 -1.38 -21.58
CA ALA A 137 -7.00 -0.75 -21.19
C ALA A 137 -7.07 -0.53 -19.66
N ASP A 138 -6.77 -1.58 -18.89
CA ASP A 138 -6.77 -1.53 -17.43
C ASP A 138 -5.71 -0.55 -16.89
N LEU A 139 -4.51 -0.57 -17.48
CA LEU A 139 -3.43 0.36 -17.11
C LEU A 139 -3.72 1.80 -17.50
N THR A 140 -4.49 2.04 -18.56
CA THR A 140 -4.95 3.38 -18.93
C THR A 140 -5.90 3.92 -17.87
N GLY A 141 -6.88 3.11 -17.42
CA GLY A 141 -7.77 3.47 -16.32
C GLY A 141 -6.99 3.73 -15.02
N PHE A 142 -6.10 2.81 -14.65
CA PHE A 142 -5.24 2.96 -13.47
C PHE A 142 -4.36 4.21 -13.53
N ARG A 143 -3.76 4.53 -14.69
CA ARG A 143 -2.99 5.76 -14.92
C ARG A 143 -3.85 7.00 -14.67
N ASP A 144 -5.06 7.03 -15.18
CA ASP A 144 -5.97 8.18 -15.04
C ASP A 144 -6.36 8.39 -13.58
N ASP A 145 -6.63 7.31 -12.84
CA ASP A 145 -6.91 7.35 -11.40
C ASP A 145 -5.70 7.82 -10.58
N LEU A 146 -4.50 7.34 -10.91
CA LEU A 146 -3.25 7.80 -10.31
C LEU A 146 -3.03 9.29 -10.53
N LEU A 147 -3.20 9.75 -11.77
CA LEU A 147 -3.01 11.15 -12.14
C LEU A 147 -4.01 12.05 -11.38
N ALA A 148 -5.28 11.66 -11.34
CA ALA A 148 -6.31 12.38 -10.60
C ALA A 148 -5.99 12.45 -9.10
N THR A 149 -5.48 11.36 -8.52
CA THR A 149 -5.14 11.29 -7.10
C THR A 149 -3.92 12.14 -6.75
N ILE A 150 -2.86 12.09 -7.56
CA ILE A 150 -1.66 12.91 -7.39
C ILE A 150 -2.01 14.40 -7.50
N ASN A 151 -2.75 14.80 -8.53
CA ASN A 151 -3.19 16.18 -8.72
C ASN A 151 -4.11 16.66 -7.58
N GLY A 152 -4.98 15.78 -7.07
CA GLY A 152 -5.82 16.05 -5.90
C GLY A 152 -5.04 16.18 -4.58
N SER A 153 -3.78 15.75 -4.53
CA SER A 153 -2.90 15.87 -3.35
C SER A 153 -2.09 17.17 -3.30
N GLY A 154 -2.26 18.06 -4.30
CA GLY A 154 -1.54 19.33 -4.38
C GLY A 154 -0.19 19.26 -5.11
N VAL A 155 0.12 18.13 -5.74
CA VAL A 155 1.25 18.00 -6.69
C VAL A 155 0.68 18.17 -8.10
N ASP A 156 1.04 19.25 -8.79
CA ASP A 156 0.63 19.46 -10.18
C ASP A 156 1.53 18.63 -11.11
N LEU A 157 1.04 17.45 -11.52
CA LEU A 157 1.75 16.54 -12.38
C LEU A 157 1.20 16.63 -13.82
N PRO A 158 2.02 17.09 -14.78
CA PRO A 158 1.70 17.04 -16.20
C PRO A 158 1.40 15.61 -16.67
N ALA A 159 0.35 15.45 -17.48
CA ALA A 159 -0.11 14.14 -17.96
C ALA A 159 0.93 13.40 -18.84
N ASP A 160 1.84 14.13 -19.47
CA ASP A 160 2.93 13.60 -20.28
C ASP A 160 4.04 12.92 -19.44
N LEU A 161 4.18 13.30 -18.16
CA LEU A 161 5.12 12.65 -17.24
C LEU A 161 4.60 11.31 -16.69
N LEU A 162 3.28 11.08 -16.75
CA LEU A 162 2.64 9.84 -16.32
C LEU A 162 1.97 9.12 -17.50
N GLY A 163 2.79 8.68 -18.46
CA GLY A 163 2.33 7.78 -19.53
C GLY A 163 1.93 6.39 -19.01
N THR A 164 1.34 5.57 -19.88
CA THR A 164 0.88 4.21 -19.50
C THR A 164 2.06 3.30 -19.13
N GLY A 165 3.22 3.46 -19.78
CA GLY A 165 4.44 2.75 -19.44
C GLY A 165 5.05 3.17 -18.10
N MET A 166 4.87 4.43 -17.68
CA MET A 166 5.24 4.88 -16.33
C MET A 166 4.30 4.28 -15.28
N ALA A 167 2.99 4.34 -15.49
CA ALA A 167 2.01 3.71 -14.61
C ALA A 167 2.29 2.20 -14.45
N TYR A 168 2.68 1.53 -15.54
CA TYR A 168 3.10 0.14 -15.52
C TYR A 168 4.36 -0.09 -14.68
N ALA A 169 5.37 0.78 -14.80
CA ALA A 169 6.59 0.70 -13.98
C ALA A 169 6.28 0.87 -12.48
N LEU A 170 5.42 1.84 -12.12
CA LEU A 170 4.98 2.06 -10.74
C LEU A 170 4.21 0.86 -10.19
N LEU A 171 3.30 0.27 -10.98
CA LEU A 171 2.59 -0.94 -10.59
C LEU A 171 3.55 -2.11 -10.34
N GLN A 172 4.54 -2.31 -11.21
CA GLN A 172 5.55 -3.36 -11.00
C GLN A 172 6.42 -3.12 -9.78
N PHE A 173 6.79 -1.87 -9.52
CA PHE A 173 7.49 -1.48 -8.29
C PHE A 173 6.66 -1.88 -7.06
N TRP A 174 5.39 -1.46 -7.03
CA TRP A 174 4.49 -1.75 -5.93
C TRP A 174 4.27 -3.26 -5.73
N VAL A 175 3.99 -4.01 -6.80
CA VAL A 175 3.76 -5.47 -6.72
C VAL A 175 4.97 -6.21 -6.16
N ARG A 176 6.19 -5.81 -6.54
CA ARG A 176 7.43 -6.43 -6.04
C ARG A 176 7.69 -6.07 -4.57
N LEU A 177 7.57 -4.79 -4.22
CA LEU A 177 7.70 -4.33 -2.84
C LEU A 177 6.70 -5.04 -1.92
N TYR A 178 5.42 -4.97 -2.28
CA TYR A 178 4.33 -5.57 -1.52
C TYR A 178 4.48 -7.10 -1.43
N GLY A 179 4.77 -7.76 -2.56
CA GLY A 179 4.94 -9.21 -2.60
C GLY A 179 6.07 -9.69 -1.68
N GLN A 180 7.22 -9.00 -1.69
CA GLN A 180 8.33 -9.31 -0.80
C GLN A 180 7.94 -9.13 0.68
N VAL A 181 7.32 -8.00 1.04
CA VAL A 181 6.88 -7.74 2.41
C VAL A 181 5.85 -8.77 2.88
N ALA A 182 4.88 -9.11 2.04
CA ALA A 182 3.87 -10.12 2.36
C ALA A 182 4.50 -11.51 2.58
N LEU A 183 5.47 -11.91 1.75
CA LEU A 183 6.20 -13.17 1.94
C LEU A 183 6.93 -13.21 3.29
N GLU A 184 7.53 -12.09 3.71
CA GLU A 184 8.21 -11.99 5.01
C GLU A 184 7.20 -12.03 6.17
N VAL A 185 6.14 -11.23 6.12
CA VAL A 185 5.10 -11.17 7.16
C VAL A 185 4.44 -12.53 7.38
N PHE A 186 4.14 -13.26 6.31
CA PHE A 186 3.48 -14.57 6.39
C PHE A 186 4.45 -15.75 6.52
N GLY A 187 5.76 -15.50 6.59
CA GLY A 187 6.77 -16.54 6.69
C GLY A 187 6.78 -17.51 5.51
N GLN A 188 6.46 -17.02 4.31
CA GLN A 188 6.33 -17.81 3.07
C GLN A 188 7.57 -17.75 2.16
N VAL A 189 8.69 -17.26 2.68
CA VAL A 189 9.97 -17.26 1.95
C VAL A 189 10.37 -18.71 1.63
N PRO A 190 10.71 -19.05 0.36
CA PRO A 190 10.79 -20.45 -0.11
C PRO A 190 12.04 -21.23 0.35
N PHE A 191 12.82 -20.68 1.30
CA PHE A 191 14.03 -21.29 1.84
C PHE A 191 14.30 -20.77 3.26
N PRO A 192 15.11 -21.46 4.10
CA PRO A 192 15.40 -21.02 5.45
C PRO A 192 16.22 -19.71 5.44
N LEU A 193 15.55 -18.60 5.73
CA LEU A 193 16.13 -17.27 5.76
C LEU A 193 16.00 -16.69 7.18
N THR A 194 17.13 -16.52 7.86
CA THR A 194 17.16 -16.00 9.25
C THR A 194 17.04 -14.48 9.31
N ASN A 195 17.53 -13.78 8.29
CA ASN A 195 17.36 -12.33 8.14
C ASN A 195 17.03 -12.02 6.68
N ALA A 196 15.81 -11.53 6.44
CA ALA A 196 15.34 -11.17 5.11
C ALA A 196 15.74 -9.75 4.68
N GLU A 197 16.31 -8.94 5.57
CA GLU A 197 16.68 -7.55 5.28
C GLU A 197 17.67 -7.41 4.11
N PRO A 198 18.75 -8.21 3.98
CA PRO A 198 19.65 -8.08 2.83
C PRO A 198 18.96 -8.40 1.50
N LEU A 199 18.00 -9.32 1.51
CA LEU A 199 17.21 -9.67 0.32
C LEU A 199 16.28 -8.51 -0.06
N PHE A 200 15.61 -7.90 0.93
CA PHE A 200 14.78 -6.73 0.74
C PHE A 200 15.57 -5.54 0.20
N GLU A 201 16.72 -5.23 0.80
CA GLU A 201 17.58 -4.12 0.37
C GLU A 201 18.13 -4.33 -1.05
N SER A 202 18.50 -5.56 -1.40
CA SER A 202 18.91 -5.91 -2.77
C SER A 202 17.77 -5.67 -3.77
N MET A 203 16.56 -6.16 -3.47
CA MET A 203 15.38 -5.94 -4.31
C MET A 203 15.06 -4.46 -4.44
N LEU A 204 15.15 -3.69 -3.35
CA LEU A 204 14.85 -2.26 -3.35
C LEU A 204 15.87 -1.48 -4.18
N ALA A 205 17.15 -1.81 -4.08
CA ALA A 205 18.20 -1.19 -4.91
C ALA A 205 18.02 -1.50 -6.41
N ASP A 206 17.56 -2.69 -6.76
CA ASP A 206 17.23 -3.04 -8.15
C ASP A 206 16.02 -2.25 -8.64
N LEU A 207 14.96 -2.16 -7.82
CA LEU A 207 13.75 -1.40 -8.13
C LEU A 207 14.03 0.09 -8.37
N THR A 208 14.84 0.75 -7.52
CA THR A 208 15.15 2.17 -7.71
C THR A 208 16.01 2.39 -8.96
N ARG A 209 16.97 1.50 -9.23
CA ARG A 209 17.79 1.55 -10.45
C ARG A 209 16.97 1.37 -11.72
N GLU A 210 16.01 0.44 -11.72
CA GLU A 210 15.12 0.19 -12.87
C GLU A 210 14.32 1.43 -13.27
N VAL A 211 13.89 2.24 -12.30
CA VAL A 211 13.18 3.51 -12.55
C VAL A 211 14.11 4.71 -12.68
N GLY A 212 15.44 4.50 -12.73
CA GLY A 212 16.44 5.55 -12.91
C GLY A 212 16.77 6.37 -11.66
N LEU A 213 16.27 5.99 -10.48
CA LEU A 213 16.52 6.67 -9.21
C LEU A 213 17.79 6.10 -8.55
N HIS A 214 18.88 6.86 -8.56
CA HIS A 214 20.21 6.45 -8.07
C HIS A 214 20.99 7.60 -7.44
#